data_AF-A0AAD4QP28-F1
#
_entry.id   AF-A0AAD4QP28-F1
#
_cell.length_a   1.000
_cell.length_b   1.000
_cell.length_c   1.000
_cell.angle_alpha   90.00
_cell.angle_beta   90.00
_cell.angle_gamma   90.00
#
_symmetry.space_group_name_H-M   'P 1'
#
loop_
_entity.id
_entity.type
_entity.pdbx_description
1 polymer ?
#
loop_
_entity_poly.entity_id
_entity_poly.type
_entity_poly.pdbx_seq_one_letter_code
_entity_poly.pdbx_strand_id
1 'polypeptide(L)'
;MSSTTASQEELKAHRVPLAWRDQCSALLLPLNVCRKEKYYLPWECENERHAYEKCQYDDYIRRMKALSKQKLREREAAADS
;
A
#
# COMPACT_ATOMS: atom_id res chain seq x y z
N MET A 1 0.33 2.22 -17.48
CA MET A 1 0.95 2.03 -16.15
C MET A 1 -0.13 1.46 -15.25
N SER A 2 0.08 0.27 -14.69
CA SER A 2 -0.92 -0.34 -13.80
C SER A 2 -1.09 0.54 -12.56
N SER A 3 -2.29 1.07 -12.34
CA SER A 3 -2.62 1.78 -11.10
C SER A 3 -2.54 0.75 -9.97
N THR A 4 -1.61 0.91 -9.03
CA THR A 4 -1.50 0.03 -7.85
C THR A 4 -2.66 0.25 -6.86
N THR A 5 -3.55 1.20 -7.14
CA THR A 5 -4.77 1.49 -6.38
C THR A 5 -5.99 0.93 -7.10
N ALA A 6 -6.79 0.13 -6.40
CA ALA A 6 -8.03 -0.43 -6.93
C ALA A 6 -9.18 0.61 -6.86
N SER A 7 -10.21 0.41 -7.67
CA SER A 7 -11.43 1.21 -7.58
C SER A 7 -12.17 0.95 -6.27
N GLN A 8 -13.00 1.91 -5.84
CA GLN A 8 -13.82 1.73 -4.63
C GLN A 8 -14.82 0.57 -4.77
N GLU A 9 -15.33 0.34 -5.97
CA GLU A 9 -16.28 -0.74 -6.27
C GLU A 9 -15.62 -2.10 -6.09
N GLU A 10 -14.41 -2.29 -6.63
CA GLU A 10 -13.62 -3.50 -6.45
C GLU A 10 -13.30 -3.75 -4.96
N LEU A 11 -12.87 -2.72 -4.23
CA LEU A 11 -12.55 -2.85 -2.81
C LEU A 11 -13.76 -3.24 -1.95
N LYS A 12 -14.95 -2.74 -2.32
CA LYS A 12 -16.23 -3.15 -1.69
C LYS A 12 -16.58 -4.58 -2.06
N ALA A 13 -16.50 -4.95 -3.32
CA ALA A 13 -16.81 -6.30 -3.81
C ALA A 13 -15.94 -7.37 -3.13
N HIS A 14 -14.65 -7.09 -2.94
CA HIS A 14 -13.70 -7.97 -2.27
C HIS A 14 -13.69 -7.84 -0.73
N ARG A 15 -14.57 -6.99 -0.16
CA ARG A 15 -14.71 -6.75 1.29
C ARG A 15 -13.38 -6.38 1.96
N VAL A 16 -12.56 -5.55 1.30
CA VAL A 16 -11.26 -5.13 1.83
C VAL A 16 -11.47 -4.19 3.03
N PRO A 17 -10.88 -4.47 4.21
CA PRO A 17 -10.95 -3.58 5.38
C PRO A 17 -10.33 -2.20 5.09
N LEU A 18 -10.83 -1.15 5.75
CA LEU A 18 -10.39 0.23 5.51
C LEU A 18 -8.88 0.43 5.62
N ALA A 19 -8.24 -0.23 6.59
CA ALA A 19 -6.80 -0.15 6.80
C ALA A 19 -5.96 -0.58 5.58
N TRP A 20 -6.54 -1.40 4.69
CA TRP A 20 -5.87 -1.96 3.52
C TRP A 20 -6.31 -1.31 2.20
N ARG A 21 -7.12 -0.25 2.26
CA ARG A 21 -7.58 0.53 1.09
C ARG A 21 -6.60 1.65 0.75
N ASP A 22 -5.33 1.30 0.65
CA ASP A 22 -4.24 2.22 0.38
C ASP A 22 -3.87 2.27 -1.12
N GLN A 23 -2.76 2.95 -1.42
CA GLN A 23 -2.23 3.12 -2.77
C GLN A 23 -1.72 1.81 -3.41
N CYS A 24 -1.67 0.71 -2.65
CA CYS A 24 -1.19 -0.60 -3.07
C CYS A 24 -2.32 -1.65 -3.13
N SER A 25 -3.55 -1.22 -2.90
CA SER A 25 -4.72 -2.08 -2.75
C SER A 25 -5.05 -2.94 -3.98
N ALA A 26 -4.69 -2.52 -5.19
CA ALA A 26 -4.88 -3.33 -6.41
C ALA A 26 -4.02 -4.60 -6.41
N LEU A 27 -2.87 -4.60 -5.73
CA LEU A 27 -2.00 -5.77 -5.61
C LEU A 27 -2.47 -6.74 -4.52
N LEU A 28 -3.21 -6.22 -3.53
CA LEU A 28 -3.76 -7.03 -2.44
C LEU A 28 -4.90 -7.93 -2.88
N LEU A 29 -5.71 -7.49 -3.86
CA LEU A 29 -6.81 -8.27 -4.41
C LEU A 29 -6.35 -9.63 -4.98
N PRO A 30 -5.45 -9.69 -5.98
CA PRO A 30 -4.99 -10.96 -6.54
C PRO A 30 -4.24 -11.80 -5.50
N LEU A 31 -3.48 -11.18 -4.59
CA LEU A 31 -2.82 -11.89 -3.49
C LEU A 31 -3.84 -12.61 -2.58
N ASN A 32 -4.94 -11.95 -2.22
CA ASN A 32 -5.97 -12.55 -1.39
C ASN A 32 -6.79 -13.62 -2.11
N VAL A 33 -6.95 -13.51 -3.43
CA VAL A 33 -7.54 -14.58 -4.26
C VAL A 33 -6.61 -15.80 -4.21
N CYS A 34 -5.33 -15.64 -4.55
CA CYS A 34 -4.35 -16.72 -4.53
C CYS A 34 -4.25 -17.40 -3.16
N ARG A 35 -4.18 -16.61 -2.07
CA ARG A 35 -4.14 -17.14 -0.70
C ARG A 35 -5.34 -18.00 -0.35
N LYS A 36 -6.55 -17.61 -0.78
CA LYS A 36 -7.76 -18.41 -0.53
C LYS A 36 -7.75 -19.71 -1.35
N GLU A 37 -7.37 -19.64 -2.62
CA GLU A 37 -7.31 -20.82 -3.50
C GLU A 37 -6.24 -21.82 -3.04
N LYS A 38 -5.12 -21.33 -2.51
CA LYS A 38 -3.99 -22.12 -2.04
C LYS A 38 -4.02 -22.42 -0.54
N TYR A 39 -5.13 -22.16 0.13
CA TYR A 39 -5.28 -22.40 1.59
C TYR A 39 -4.16 -21.78 2.44
N TYR A 40 -3.65 -20.61 2.04
CA TYR A 40 -2.62 -19.84 2.73
C TYR A 40 -1.29 -20.60 2.94
N LEU A 41 -0.95 -21.52 2.03
CA LEU A 41 0.33 -22.21 2.06
C LEU A 41 1.51 -21.21 1.97
N PRO A 42 2.52 -21.29 2.85
CA PRO A 42 3.59 -20.29 2.94
C PRO A 42 4.47 -20.13 1.68
N TRP A 43 4.61 -21.19 0.89
CA TRP A 43 5.45 -21.25 -0.31
C TRP A 43 4.70 -20.95 -1.61
N GLU A 44 3.39 -20.69 -1.54
CA GLU A 44 2.57 -20.29 -2.68
C GLU A 44 2.34 -18.77 -2.67
N CYS A 45 2.00 -18.20 -3.83
CA CYS A 45 1.67 -16.77 -3.98
C CYS A 45 2.83 -15.81 -3.63
N GLU A 46 4.09 -16.26 -3.70
CA GLU A 46 5.25 -15.46 -3.30
C GLU A 46 5.44 -14.23 -4.19
N ASN A 47 5.17 -14.35 -5.49
CA ASN A 47 5.34 -13.24 -6.43
C ASN A 47 4.35 -12.11 -6.13
N GLU A 48 3.08 -12.45 -5.92
CA GLU A 48 2.02 -11.53 -5.54
C GLU A 48 2.30 -10.90 -4.18
N ARG A 49 2.81 -11.69 -3.24
CA ARG A 49 3.21 -11.22 -1.90
C ARG A 49 4.34 -10.21 -2.00
N HIS A 50 5.43 -10.55 -2.68
CA HIS A 50 6.58 -9.66 -2.83
C HIS A 50 6.24 -8.39 -3.61
N ALA A 51 5.38 -8.47 -4.63
CA ALA A 51 4.90 -7.30 -5.35
C ALA A 51 4.12 -6.34 -4.44
N TYR A 52 3.21 -6.88 -3.62
CA TYR A 52 2.46 -6.09 -2.64
C TYR A 52 3.38 -5.47 -1.57
N GLU A 53 4.28 -6.26 -1.00
CA GLU A 53 5.23 -5.80 0.03
C GLU A 53 6.18 -4.72 -0.50
N LYS A 54 6.67 -4.85 -1.73
CA LYS A 54 7.49 -3.83 -2.37
C LYS A 54 6.73 -2.51 -2.51
N CYS A 55 5.47 -2.56 -2.96
CA CYS A 55 4.63 -1.36 -3.05
C CYS A 55 4.45 -0.69 -1.68
N GLN A 56 4.17 -1.48 -0.64
CA GLN A 56 4.02 -0.96 0.72
C GLN A 56 5.30 -0.28 1.22
N TYR A 57 6.45 -0.90 0.96
CA TYR A 57 7.73 -0.31 1.30
C TYR A 57 7.97 1.02 0.58
N ASP A 58 7.74 1.06 -0.73
CA ASP A 58 7.91 2.27 -1.53
C ASP A 58 6.98 3.41 -1.05
N ASP A 59 5.72 3.09 -0.70
CA ASP A 59 4.77 4.06 -0.16
C ASP A 59 5.13 4.52 1.26
N TYR A 60 5.65 3.64 2.11
CA TYR A 60 6.19 4.02 3.42
C TYR A 60 7.34 5.03 3.27
N ILE A 61 8.31 4.75 2.40
CA ILE A 61 9.43 5.66 2.14
C ILE A 61 8.94 7.00 1.59
N ARG A 62 7.94 7.00 0.70
CA ARG A 62 7.29 8.23 0.21
C ARG A 62 6.68 9.03 1.36
N ARG A 63 5.92 8.39 2.26
CA ARG A 63 5.32 9.04 3.43
C ARG A 63 6.37 9.62 4.38
N MET A 64 7.46 8.89 4.62
CA MET A 64 8.58 9.38 5.44
C MET A 64 9.26 10.61 4.84
N LYS A 65 9.46 10.63 3.52
CA LYS A 65 10.00 11.81 2.81
C LYS A 65 9.06 13.02 2.91
N ALA A 66 7.75 12.80 2.77
CA ALA A 66 6.75 13.85 2.91
C ALA A 66 6.76 14.46 4.32
N LEU A 67 6.80 13.61 5.36
CA LEU A 67 6.89 14.03 6.75
C LEU A 67 8.19 14.80 7.03
N SER A 68 9.34 14.33 6.53
CA SER A 68 10.62 15.03 6.68
C SER A 68 10.57 16.43 6.06
N LYS A 69 10.02 16.55 4.85
CA LYS A 69 9.84 17.84 4.16
C LYS A 69 8.90 18.78 4.93
N GLN A 70 7.82 18.25 5.50
CA GLN A 70 6.91 19.03 6.33
C GLN A 70 7.62 19.59 7.58
N LYS A 71 8.37 18.74 8.30
CA LYS A 71 9.14 19.15 9.47
C LYS A 71 10.19 20.22 9.16
N LEU A 72 10.83 20.15 7.99
CA LEU A 72 11.79 21.19 7.58
C LEU A 72 11.09 22.54 7.41
N ARG A 73 9.95 22.57 6.72
CA ARG A 73 9.16 23.79 6.52
C ARG A 73 8.66 24.39 7.83
N GLU A 74 8.25 23.54 8.78
CA GLU A 74 7.83 23.98 10.11
C GLU A 74 8.99 24.63 10.88
N ARG A 75 10.21 24.09 10.76
CA ARG A 75 11.42 24.69 11.38
C ARG A 75 11.83 26.00 10.73
N GLU A 76 11.74 26.10 9.41
CA GLU A 76 12.01 27.34 8.68
C GLU A 76 10.99 28.43 9.06
N ALA A 77 9.70 28.08 9.08
CA ALA A 77 8.64 29.00 9.50
C ALA A 77 8.78 29.46 10.96
N ALA A 78 9.24 28.59 11.86
CA ALA A 78 9.51 28.95 13.26
C ALA A 78 10.80 29.77 13.44
N ALA A 79 11.71 29.76 12.47
CA ALA A 79 12.92 30.58 12.50
C ALA A 79 12.67 31.99 11.93
N ASP A 80 11.68 32.13 11.04
CA ASP A 80 11.26 33.41 10.45
C ASP A 80 10.23 34.18 11.31
N SER A 81 9.75 33.60 12.42
CA SER A 81 8.82 34.21 13.39
C SER A 81 9.52 34.72 14.65
#